data_AF-A0AAE4F9U1-F1
#
_entry.id   AF-A0AAE4F9U1-F1
#
_cell.length_a   1.000
_cell.length_b   1.000
_cell.length_c   1.000
_cell.angle_alpha   90.00
_cell.angle_beta   90.00
_cell.angle_gamma   90.00
#
_symmetry.space_group_name_H-M   'P 1'
#
loop_
_entity.id
_entity.type
_entity.pdbx_description
1 polymer ?
#
loop_
_entity_poly.entity_id
_entity_poly.type
_entity_poly.pdbx_seq_one_letter_code
_entity_poly.pdbx_strand_id
1 'polypeptide(L)' 'MDNRNKLKVWLQQHHLTQKDLAQLIQQTTGRPCSVRAVKSWLCPPEKNSARPCPDWVIQVLSHMDE' A
#
# COMPACT_ATOMS: atom_id res chain seq x y z
N MET A 1 -6.78 12.85 -5.70
CA MET A 1 -6.79 11.45 -5.23
C MET A 1 -5.93 11.35 -3.98
N ASP A 2 -6.46 10.76 -2.90
CA ASP A 2 -5.68 10.45 -1.68
C ASP A 2 -4.82 9.19 -1.88
N ASN A 3 -3.79 9.01 -1.07
CA ASN A 3 -2.86 7.88 -1.21
C ASN A 3 -3.53 6.52 -1.05
N ARG A 4 -4.63 6.43 -0.29
CA ARG A 4 -5.42 5.21 -0.22
C ARG A 4 -6.00 4.83 -1.57
N ASN A 5 -6.62 5.78 -2.29
CA ASN A 5 -7.18 5.50 -3.60
C ASN A 5 -6.08 5.19 -4.63
N LYS A 6 -4.95 5.89 -4.58
CA LYS A 6 -3.78 5.55 -5.42
C LYS A 6 -3.33 4.11 -5.19
N LEU A 7 -3.19 3.70 -3.91
CA LEU A 7 -2.81 2.33 -3.55
C LEU A 7 -3.84 1.29 -4.03
N LYS A 8 -5.13 1.57 -3.92
CA LYS A 8 -6.20 0.68 -4.40
C LYS A 8 -6.13 0.47 -5.91
N VAL A 9 -6.00 1.56 -6.65
CA VAL A 9 -5.92 1.52 -8.13
C VAL A 9 -4.68 0.73 -8.54
N TRP A 10 -3.53 1.00 -7.93
CA TRP A 10 -2.29 0.27 -8.21
C TRP A 10 -2.44 -1.23 -7.95
N LEU A 11 -2.99 -1.64 -6.79
CA LEU A 11 -3.26 -3.05 -6.51
C LEU A 11 -4.17 -3.72 -7.55
N GLN A 12 -5.19 -3.01 -8.02
CA GLN A 12 -6.11 -3.50 -9.04
C GLN A 12 -5.43 -3.65 -10.40
N GLN A 13 -4.59 -2.69 -10.79
CA GLN A 13 -3.84 -2.71 -12.05
C GLN A 13 -2.84 -3.87 -12.11
N HIS A 14 -2.15 -4.15 -11.01
CA HIS A 14 -1.15 -5.21 -10.94
C HIS A 14 -1.71 -6.57 -10.51
N HIS A 15 -3.02 -6.67 -10.25
CA HIS A 15 -3.69 -7.88 -9.76
C HIS A 15 -3.05 -8.47 -8.49
N LEU A 16 -2.51 -7.62 -7.61
CA LEU A 16 -1.79 -8.03 -6.41
C LEU A 16 -2.69 -8.09 -5.17
N THR A 17 -2.38 -9.01 -4.26
CA THR A 17 -3.04 -9.06 -2.96
C THR A 17 -2.37 -8.14 -1.95
N GLN A 18 -3.04 -7.91 -0.80
CA GLN A 18 -2.46 -7.15 0.32
C GLN A 18 -1.20 -7.82 0.89
N LYS A 19 -1.12 -9.15 0.79
CA LYS A 19 0.06 -9.92 1.22
C LYS A 19 1.22 -9.67 0.26
N ASP A 20 0.96 -9.72 -1.04
CA ASP A 20 1.98 -9.50 -2.07
C ASP A 20 2.53 -8.09 -1.97
N LEU A 21 1.68 -7.08 -1.78
CA LEU A 21 2.12 -5.70 -1.58
C LEU A 21 2.99 -5.53 -0.33
N ALA A 22 2.64 -6.18 0.79
CA ALA A 22 3.46 -6.12 2.00
C ALA A 22 4.85 -6.72 1.77
N GLN A 23 4.91 -7.86 1.07
CA GLN A 23 6.16 -8.51 0.69
C GLN A 23 6.96 -7.65 -0.30
N LEU A 24 6.29 -7.06 -1.30
CA LEU A 24 6.89 -6.21 -2.32
C LEU A 24 7.56 -4.98 -1.70
N ILE A 25 6.82 -4.26 -0.84
CA ILE A 25 7.36 -3.10 -0.11
C ILE A 25 8.58 -3.51 0.71
N GLN A 26 8.53 -4.67 1.38
CA GLN A 26 9.66 -5.15 2.17
C GLN A 26 10.88 -5.47 1.30
N GLN A 27 10.66 -6.09 0.14
CA GLN A 27 11.73 -6.41 -0.82
C GLN A 27 12.36 -5.13 -1.40
N THR A 28 11.55 -4.15 -1.78
CA THR A 28 12.03 -2.91 -2.41
C THR A 28 12.71 -1.97 -1.41
N THR A 29 12.19 -1.85 -0.20
CA THR A 29 12.70 -0.87 0.79
C THR A 29 13.67 -1.47 1.80
N GLY A 30 13.77 -2.80 1.89
CA GLY A 30 14.50 -3.50 2.94
C GLY A 30 13.88 -3.36 4.34
N ARG A 31 12.74 -2.67 4.48
CA ARG A 31 12.07 -2.44 5.76
C ARG A 31 10.90 -3.40 5.93
N PRO A 32 10.71 -4.00 7.13
CA PRO A 32 9.60 -4.91 7.36
C PRO A 32 8.25 -4.19 7.20
N CYS A 33 7.39 -4.73 6.34
CA CYS A 33 6.03 -4.23 6.13
C CYS A 33 5.03 -5.35 6.43
N SER A 34 4.08 -5.10 7.34
CA SER A 34 3.09 -6.10 7.71
C SER A 34 1.82 -5.99 6.86
N VAL A 35 1.19 -7.14 6.57
CA VAL A 35 -0.12 -7.18 5.89
C VAL A 35 -1.17 -6.38 6.66
N ARG A 36 -1.07 -6.32 8.00
CA ARG A 36 -1.94 -5.52 8.85
C ARG A 36 -1.80 -4.03 8.59
N ALA A 37 -0.58 -3.53 8.35
CA ALA A 37 -0.34 -2.15 8.00
C ALA A 37 -1.01 -1.83 6.65
N VAL A 38 -0.78 -2.65 5.62
CA VAL A 38 -1.43 -2.52 4.31
C VAL A 38 -2.95 -2.50 4.42
N LYS A 39 -3.53 -3.42 5.21
CA LYS A 39 -4.97 -3.47 5.47
C LYS A 39 -5.49 -2.19 6.14
N SER A 40 -4.71 -1.60 7.05
CA SER A 40 -5.08 -0.35 7.73
C SER A 40 -5.09 0.85 6.77
N TRP A 41 -4.20 0.86 5.77
CA TRP A 41 -4.14 1.90 4.74
C TRP A 41 -5.31 1.83 3.77
N LEU A 42 -5.71 0.61 3.39
CA LEU A 42 -6.80 0.36 2.43
C LEU A 42 -8.21 0.44 3.04
N CYS A 43 -8.31 0.32 4.36
CA CYS A 43 -9.60 0.32 5.05
C CYS A 43 -10.37 1.63 4.86
N PRO A 44 -11.72 1.58 4.87
CA PRO A 44 -12.53 2.79 4.88
C PRO A 44 -12.14 3.72 6.03
N PRO A 45 -12.05 5.05 5.81
CA PRO A 45 -11.60 6.00 6.82
C PRO A 45 -12.50 6.04 8.07
N GLU A 46 -13.75 5.60 7.95
CA GLU A 46 -14.74 5.52 9.03
C GLU A 46 -14.40 4.46 10.09
N LYS A 47 -13.48 3.52 9.80
CA LYS A 47 -13.11 2.48 10.76
C LYS A 47 -12.02 2.96 11.70
N ASN A 48 -12.15 2.66 13.00
CA ASN A 48 -11.13 2.99 14.02
C ASN A 48 -9.72 2.47 13.71
N SER A 49 -9.62 1.38 12.95
CA SER A 49 -8.36 0.78 12.51
C SER A 49 -7.77 1.42 11.25
N ALA A 50 -8.49 2.35 10.61
CA ALA A 50 -8.00 3.04 9.43
C ALA A 50 -6.80 3.92 9.77
N ARG A 51 -5.78 3.85 8.91
CA ARG A 51 -4.61 4.71 8.98
C ARG A 51 -4.41 5.36 7.61
N PRO A 52 -3.87 6.58 7.54
CA PRO A 52 -3.50 7.17 6.26
C PRO A 52 -2.42 6.31 5.58
N CYS A 53 -2.53 6.15 4.27
CA CYS A 53 -1.48 5.52 3.47
C CYS A 53 -0.29 6.51 3.39
N PRO A 54 0.92 6.13 3.85
CA PRO A 54 2.08 7.02 3.82
C PRO A 54 2.49 7.42 2.39
N ASP A 55 2.97 8.65 2.22
CA ASP A 55 3.42 9.15 0.91
C ASP A 55 4.55 8.31 0.31
N TRP A 56 5.51 7.88 1.15
CA TRP A 56 6.64 7.07 0.71
C TRP A 56 6.22 5.73 0.10
N VAL A 57 5.07 5.16 0.51
CA VAL A 57 4.56 3.92 -0.07
C VAL A 57 4.20 4.16 -1.53
N ILE A 58 3.49 5.25 -1.82
CA ILE A 58 3.12 5.60 -3.20
C ILE A 58 4.37 5.95 -4.01
N GLN A 59 5.32 6.68 -3.43
CA GLN A 59 6.58 6.97 -4.10
C GLN A 59 7.29 5.69 -4.50
N VAL A 60 7.45 4.72 -3.59
CA VAL A 60 8.08 3.43 -3.91
C VAL A 60 7.36 2.74 -5.06
N LEU A 61 6.03 2.65 -5.03
CA LEU A 61 5.26 2.00 -6.10
C LEU A 61 5.40 2.72 -7.44
N SER A 62 5.39 4.06 -7.45
CA SER A 62 5.57 4.83 -8.68
C SER A 62 6.93 4.60 -9.34
N HIS A 63 8.00 4.39 -8.58
CA HIS A 63 9.32 4.05 -9.14
C HIS A 63 9.39 2.61 -9.68
N MET A 64 8.41 1.75 -9.37
CA MET A 64 8.36 0.38 -9.87
C MET A 64 7.63 0.25 -11.21
N ASP A 65 6.89 1.29 -11.61
CA ASP A 65 6.17 1.36 -12.88
C ASP A 65 6.99 2.06 -13.99
N GLU A 66 8.17 2.59 -13.66
CA GLU A 66 9.15 3.18 -14.59
C GLU A 66 10.10 2.11 -15.17
#